data_AF-A0A383B5R4-F1
#
_entry.id   AF-A0A383B5R4-F1
#
_cell.length_a   1.000
_cell.length_b   1.000
_cell.length_c   1.000
_cell.angle_alpha   90.00
_cell.angle_beta   90.00
_cell.angle_gamma   90.00
#
_symmetry.space_group_name_H-M   'P 1'
#
loop_
_entity.id
_entity.type
_entity.pdbx_description
1 polymer ?
#
loop_
_entity_poly.entity_id
_entity_poly.type
_entity_poly.pdbx_seq_one_letter_code
_entity_poly.pdbx_strand_id
1 'polypeptide(L)'
;MIWHPKTGFAAALLLTLGQAVSLGKEPPSESNSKLFDYWSLKPIVKHTPPALGQTDRNWARNPIDHFIAARLAEKHLTHSAEADRRTLIRRIYFDLHGLPPTQDEVRTFVANHDPSAYEKLVEKLLASPRYGERWARHWL
;
A
#
# COMPACT_ATOMS: atom_id res chain seq x y z
N MET A 1 -23.22 -88.64 40.43
CA MET A 1 -23.54 -89.56 39.33
C MET A 1 -22.79 -89.04 38.10
N ILE A 2 -21.77 -89.79 37.64
CA ILE A 2 -21.04 -89.66 36.35
C ILE A 2 -20.12 -88.41 36.27
N TRP A 3 -18.86 -88.37 35.81
CA TRP A 3 -17.71 -89.26 35.58
C TRP A 3 -16.54 -88.32 35.16
N HIS A 4 -15.29 -88.75 35.33
CA HIS A 4 -13.99 -88.10 35.02
C HIS A 4 -13.73 -87.92 33.48
N PRO A 5 -12.56 -87.51 32.92
CA PRO A 5 -11.38 -86.76 33.40
C PRO A 5 -10.76 -85.72 32.39
N LYS A 6 -9.67 -85.13 32.85
CA LYS A 6 -8.58 -84.32 32.26
C LYS A 6 -8.13 -84.63 30.82
N THR A 7 -7.80 -83.58 30.06
CA THR A 7 -6.65 -83.51 29.14
C THR A 7 -6.02 -82.12 29.20
N GLY A 8 -4.71 -82.06 29.40
CA GLY A 8 -3.94 -80.81 29.42
C GLY A 8 -3.37 -80.46 28.04
N PHE A 9 -3.05 -79.19 27.84
CA PHE A 9 -2.02 -78.78 26.89
C PHE A 9 -1.08 -77.80 27.57
N ALA A 10 0.20 -78.17 27.53
CA ALA A 10 1.33 -77.40 28.00
C ALA A 10 1.76 -76.38 26.93
N ALA A 11 2.20 -75.22 27.43
CA ALA A 11 3.43 -74.48 27.09
C ALA A 11 3.80 -74.12 25.64
N ALA A 12 4.43 -72.93 25.60
CA ALA A 12 5.46 -72.42 24.68
C ALA A 12 4.94 -71.51 23.53
N LEU A 13 5.12 -70.18 23.61
CA LEU A 13 6.34 -69.36 23.42
C LEU A 13 6.57 -69.04 21.94
N LEU A 14 6.42 -67.75 21.56
CA LEU A 14 7.37 -66.99 20.71
C LEU A 14 6.83 -65.59 20.35
N LEU A 15 7.39 -64.60 21.04
CA LEU A 15 7.92 -63.33 20.56
C LEU A 15 7.58 -62.80 19.15
N THR A 16 7.35 -61.49 19.13
CA THR A 16 7.46 -60.50 18.04
C THR A 16 6.33 -60.46 17.03
N LEU A 17 5.51 -59.41 17.09
CA LEU A 17 5.58 -58.24 16.19
C LEU A 17 4.42 -57.29 16.49
N GLY A 18 4.70 -56.00 16.45
CA GLY A 18 3.68 -54.96 16.49
C GLY A 18 3.97 -53.87 17.51
N GLN A 19 5.10 -53.16 17.37
CA GLN A 19 5.07 -51.75 17.74
C GLN A 19 4.01 -51.11 16.85
N ALA A 20 2.81 -50.93 17.40
CA ALA A 20 1.85 -49.99 16.85
C ALA A 20 2.52 -48.61 16.99
N VAL A 21 3.18 -48.18 15.92
CA VAL A 21 3.32 -46.76 15.63
C VAL A 21 1.88 -46.28 15.52
N SER A 22 1.33 -45.84 16.65
CA SER A 22 0.20 -44.94 16.65
C SER A 22 0.69 -43.75 15.83
N LEU A 23 0.32 -43.73 14.55
CA LEU A 23 0.23 -42.52 13.75
C LEU A 23 -0.67 -41.61 14.56
N GLY A 24 -0.05 -40.89 15.50
CA GLY A 24 -0.62 -39.72 16.11
C GLY A 24 -1.06 -38.89 14.92
N LYS A 25 -2.37 -38.84 14.73
CA LYS A 25 -3.01 -37.89 13.86
C LYS A 25 -2.44 -36.55 14.29
N GLU A 26 -1.46 -36.04 13.54
CA GLU A 26 -0.97 -34.70 13.79
C GLU A 26 -2.23 -33.84 13.88
N PRO A 27 -2.39 -33.06 14.96
CA PRO A 27 -3.52 -32.15 15.02
C PRO A 27 -3.50 -31.37 13.71
N PRO A 28 -4.65 -31.17 13.03
CA PRO A 28 -4.67 -30.45 11.77
C PRO A 28 -3.85 -29.19 12.00
N SER A 29 -2.74 -29.04 11.27
CA SER A 29 -1.89 -27.87 11.42
C SER A 29 -2.83 -26.70 11.28
N GLU A 30 -2.98 -25.90 12.35
CA GLU A 30 -3.82 -24.72 12.28
C GLU A 30 -3.27 -23.96 11.09
N SER A 31 -4.03 -23.92 9.99
CA SER A 31 -3.58 -23.21 8.82
C SER A 31 -3.43 -21.78 9.31
N ASN A 32 -2.18 -21.34 9.36
CA ASN A 32 -1.81 -20.03 9.85
C ASN A 32 -2.26 -19.03 8.78
N SER A 33 -3.58 -18.91 8.60
CA SER A 33 -4.25 -18.03 7.64
C SER A 33 -3.92 -16.56 7.92
N LYS A 34 -3.38 -16.26 9.11
CA LYS A 34 -2.82 -14.96 9.49
C LYS A 34 -1.40 -14.68 9.00
N LEU A 35 -0.63 -15.67 8.53
CA LEU A 35 0.77 -15.43 8.08
C LEU A 35 0.86 -14.60 6.79
N PHE A 36 -0.25 -14.44 6.05
CA PHE A 36 -0.28 -13.74 4.76
C PHE A 36 -1.33 -12.62 4.67
N ASP A 37 -1.81 -12.06 5.79
CA ASP A 37 -2.73 -10.90 5.80
C ASP A 37 -2.02 -9.56 5.50
N TYR A 38 -1.13 -9.56 4.51
CA TYR A 38 -0.44 -8.35 4.06
C TYR A 38 -1.36 -7.54 3.15
N TRP A 39 -1.37 -6.22 3.34
CA TRP A 39 -2.15 -5.30 2.51
C TRP A 39 -1.82 -5.45 1.01
N SER A 40 -0.57 -5.81 0.66
CA SER A 40 -0.09 -5.96 -0.71
C SER A 40 -0.56 -7.24 -1.40
N LEU A 41 -1.03 -8.23 -0.63
CA LEU A 41 -1.56 -9.50 -1.15
C LEU A 41 -3.08 -9.52 -1.23
N LYS A 42 -3.75 -8.44 -0.78
CA LYS A 42 -5.20 -8.30 -0.89
C LYS A 42 -5.58 -7.94 -2.33
N PRO A 43 -6.72 -8.45 -2.83
CA PRO A 43 -7.20 -8.07 -4.16
C PRO A 43 -7.47 -6.56 -4.21
N ILE A 44 -7.20 -5.94 -5.36
CA ILE A 44 -7.46 -4.52 -5.58
C ILE A 44 -8.98 -4.31 -5.63
N VAL A 45 -9.49 -3.54 -4.68
CA VAL A 45 -10.91 -3.16 -4.61
C VAL A 45 -11.10 -1.80 -5.28
N LYS A 46 -12.06 -1.70 -6.20
CA LYS A 46 -12.46 -0.42 -6.79
C LYS A 46 -13.45 0.27 -5.85
N HIS A 47 -13.09 1.44 -5.34
CA HIS A 47 -13.96 2.28 -4.53
C HIS A 47 -14.66 3.33 -5.39
N THR A 48 -15.97 3.50 -5.20
CA THR A 48 -16.73 4.59 -5.82
C THR A 48 -16.43 5.90 -5.10
N PRO A 49 -16.05 6.98 -5.82
CA PRO A 49 -15.81 8.28 -5.21
C PRO A 49 -17.05 8.83 -4.49
N PRO A 50 -16.90 9.48 -3.32
CA PRO A 50 -17.99 10.18 -2.64
C PRO A 50 -18.62 11.27 -3.50
N ALA A 51 -19.89 11.58 -3.23
CA ALA A 51 -20.57 12.71 -3.87
C ALA A 51 -19.98 14.04 -3.38
N LEU A 52 -19.73 14.96 -4.30
CA LEU A 52 -19.22 16.30 -3.98
C LEU A 52 -20.35 17.30 -3.73
N GLY A 53 -20.11 18.18 -2.75
CA GLY A 53 -20.86 19.42 -2.58
C GLY A 53 -20.62 20.40 -3.74
N GLN A 54 -21.47 21.42 -3.86
CA GLN A 54 -21.42 22.36 -4.98
C GLN A 54 -20.07 23.10 -5.09
N THR A 55 -19.51 23.55 -3.96
CA THR A 55 -18.23 24.25 -3.91
C THR A 55 -17.07 23.34 -4.32
N ASP A 56 -17.07 22.08 -3.88
CA ASP A 56 -15.99 21.13 -4.12
C ASP A 56 -15.93 20.67 -5.58
N ARG A 57 -17.05 20.70 -6.32
CA ARG A 57 -17.09 20.31 -7.74
C ARG A 57 -16.21 21.16 -8.63
N ASN A 58 -16.05 22.45 -8.31
CA ASN A 58 -15.20 23.35 -9.08
C ASN A 58 -13.71 23.20 -8.71
N TRP A 59 -13.43 22.68 -7.51
CA TRP A 59 -12.06 22.49 -7.00
C TRP A 59 -11.48 21.12 -7.37
N ALA A 60 -12.28 20.06 -7.27
CA ALA A 60 -11.86 18.69 -7.53
C ALA A 60 -11.51 18.49 -9.00
N ARG A 61 -10.28 18.04 -9.26
CA ARG A 61 -9.76 17.78 -10.61
C ARG A 61 -9.66 16.29 -10.92
N ASN A 62 -9.60 15.45 -9.90
CA ASN A 62 -9.45 14.01 -10.04
C ASN A 62 -10.31 13.23 -9.01
N PRO A 63 -10.50 11.91 -9.17
CA PRO A 63 -11.32 11.11 -8.25
C PRO A 63 -10.82 11.05 -6.80
N ILE A 64 -9.51 11.25 -6.56
CA ILE A 64 -8.93 11.26 -5.21
C ILE A 64 -9.41 12.50 -4.45
N ASP A 65 -9.57 13.63 -5.13
CA ASP A 65 -10.04 14.89 -4.53
C ASP A 65 -11.44 14.74 -3.90
N HIS A 66 -12.27 13.81 -4.40
CA HIS A 66 -13.57 13.49 -3.79
C HIS A 66 -13.44 12.94 -2.38
N PHE A 67 -12.47 12.06 -2.16
CA PHE A 67 -12.22 11.49 -0.85
C PHE A 67 -11.62 12.54 0.10
N ILE A 68 -10.77 13.44 -0.42
CA ILE A 68 -10.23 14.55 0.36
C ILE A 68 -11.34 15.51 0.78
N ALA A 69 -12.20 15.92 -0.16
CA ALA A 69 -13.34 16.80 0.12
C ALA A 69 -14.28 16.19 1.16
N ALA A 70 -14.60 14.89 1.04
CA ALA A 70 -15.41 14.18 2.03
C ALA A 70 -14.78 14.23 3.43
N ARG A 71 -13.48 13.96 3.55
CA ARG A 71 -12.76 14.02 4.84
C ARG A 71 -12.64 15.43 5.41
N LEU A 72 -12.51 16.45 4.56
CA LEU A 72 -12.51 17.85 4.99
C LEU A 72 -13.91 18.25 5.50
N ALA A 73 -14.98 17.87 4.81
CA ALA A 73 -16.35 18.14 5.21
C ALA A 73 -16.71 17.48 6.55
N GLU A 74 -16.33 16.21 6.77
CA GLU A 74 -16.45 15.52 8.07
C GLU A 74 -15.78 16.27 9.22
N LYS A 75 -14.70 17.00 8.93
CA LYS A 75 -13.92 17.77 9.89
C LYS A 75 -14.28 19.26 9.93
N HIS A 76 -15.30 19.68 9.18
CA HIS A 76 -15.69 21.09 9.04
C HIS A 76 -14.54 22.00 8.56
N LEU A 77 -13.69 21.48 7.67
CA LEU A 77 -12.58 22.20 7.05
C LEU A 77 -12.85 22.44 5.58
N THR A 78 -12.15 23.42 5.02
CA THR A 78 -12.15 23.74 3.58
C THR A 78 -10.76 23.57 3.00
N HIS A 79 -10.67 23.30 1.70
CA HIS A 79 -9.39 23.23 1.01
C HIS A 79 -8.67 24.59 1.04
N SER A 80 -7.34 24.57 1.09
CA SER A 80 -6.54 25.78 0.98
C SER A 80 -6.67 26.39 -0.42
N ALA A 81 -6.55 27.72 -0.51
CA ALA A 81 -6.43 28.40 -1.79
C ALA A 81 -5.15 27.96 -2.53
N GLU A 82 -5.19 27.96 -3.85
CA GLU A 82 -4.01 27.72 -4.67
C GLU A 82 -2.95 28.79 -4.39
N ALA A 83 -1.69 28.38 -4.32
CA ALA A 83 -0.60 29.31 -4.08
C ALA A 83 -0.40 30.24 -5.30
N ASP A 84 0.10 31.45 -5.05
CA ASP A 84 0.43 32.37 -6.13
C ASP A 84 1.56 31.81 -7.02
N ARG A 85 1.64 32.28 -8.27
CA ARG A 85 2.59 31.78 -9.27
C ARG A 85 4.05 31.88 -8.82
N ARG A 86 4.42 32.94 -8.10
CA ARG A 86 5.81 33.13 -7.62
C ARG A 86 6.15 32.11 -6.52
N THR A 87 5.20 31.82 -5.64
CA THR A 87 5.33 30.78 -4.63
C THR A 87 5.39 29.38 -5.26
N LEU A 88 4.54 29.09 -6.26
CA LEU A 88 4.51 27.80 -6.95
C LEU A 88 5.84 27.46 -7.61
N ILE A 89 6.41 28.37 -8.41
CA ILE A 89 7.71 28.10 -9.07
C ILE A 89 8.83 27.91 -8.05
N ARG A 90 8.84 28.67 -6.96
CA ARG A 90 9.87 28.49 -5.92
C ARG A 90 9.76 27.12 -5.27
N ARG A 91 8.55 26.69 -4.89
CA ARG A 91 8.31 25.38 -4.24
C ARG A 91 8.76 24.23 -5.15
N ILE A 92 8.28 24.20 -6.39
CA ILE A 92 8.57 23.08 -7.29
C ILE A 92 10.06 22.93 -7.61
N TYR A 93 10.81 24.04 -7.71
CA TYR A 93 12.26 23.99 -7.90
C TYR A 93 12.99 23.40 -6.69
N PHE A 94 12.61 23.78 -5.46
CA PHE A 94 13.17 23.16 -4.27
C PHE A 94 12.77 21.68 -4.13
N ASP A 95 11.54 21.34 -4.48
CA ASP A 95 11.02 19.98 -4.40
C ASP A 95 11.66 19.05 -5.43
N LEU A 96 11.94 19.53 -6.65
CA LEU A 96 12.47 18.68 -7.73
C LEU A 96 13.99 18.78 -7.91
N HIS A 97 14.58 19.98 -7.78
CA HIS A 97 16.01 20.20 -7.98
C HIS A 97 16.76 20.55 -6.69
N GLY A 98 16.07 20.93 -5.62
CA GLY A 98 16.69 21.27 -4.33
C GLY A 98 17.39 22.64 -4.32
N LEU A 99 17.24 23.42 -5.39
CA LEU A 99 17.84 24.74 -5.56
C LEU A 99 16.74 25.74 -5.96
N PRO A 100 16.89 27.04 -5.63
CA PRO A 100 15.94 28.04 -6.06
C PRO A 100 16.00 28.25 -7.59
N PRO A 101 14.89 28.69 -8.22
CA PRO A 101 14.89 29.12 -9.61
C PRO A 101 15.70 30.40 -9.81
N THR A 102 16.18 30.63 -11.03
CA THR A 102 16.79 31.91 -11.40
C THR A 102 15.73 33.01 -11.53
N GLN A 103 16.16 34.27 -11.46
CA GLN A 103 15.25 35.42 -11.56
C GLN A 103 14.50 35.45 -12.91
N ASP A 104 15.16 35.08 -14.01
CA ASP A 104 14.55 35.05 -15.34
C ASP A 104 13.55 33.91 -15.50
N GLU A 105 13.80 32.75 -14.89
CA GLU A 105 12.81 31.65 -14.85
C GLU A 105 11.56 32.07 -14.09
N VAL A 106 11.71 32.76 -12.95
CA VAL A 106 10.59 33.31 -12.19
C VAL A 106 9.80 34.31 -13.02
N ARG A 107 10.47 35.30 -13.64
CA ARG A 107 9.81 36.29 -14.50
C ARG A 107 9.04 35.63 -15.64
N THR A 108 9.68 34.69 -16.34
CA THR A 108 9.09 33.99 -17.48
C THR A 108 7.86 33.19 -17.06
N PHE A 109 7.94 32.46 -15.94
CA PHE A 109 6.80 31.68 -15.45
C PHE A 109 5.66 32.56 -14.95
N VAL A 110 5.95 33.62 -14.20
CA VAL A 110 4.92 34.52 -13.66
C VAL A 110 4.17 35.23 -14.80
N ALA A 111 4.87 35.65 -15.85
CA ALA A 111 4.26 36.29 -17.02
C ALA A 111 3.55 35.32 -17.98
N ASN A 112 3.73 34.01 -17.82
CA ASN A 112 3.08 33.02 -18.66
C ASN A 112 1.64 32.75 -18.20
N HIS A 113 0.66 33.12 -19.03
CA HIS A 113 -0.76 32.94 -18.77
C HIS A 113 -1.36 31.65 -19.37
N ASP A 114 -0.54 30.79 -19.95
CA ASP A 114 -0.98 29.49 -20.45
C ASP A 114 -1.55 28.66 -19.28
N PRO A 115 -2.78 28.12 -19.38
CA PRO A 115 -3.39 27.30 -18.34
C PRO A 115 -2.59 26.03 -18.04
N SER A 116 -1.74 25.57 -18.98
CA SER A 116 -0.85 24.42 -18.83
C SER A 116 0.58 24.78 -18.44
N ALA A 117 0.86 26.04 -18.08
CA ALA A 117 2.20 26.52 -17.79
C ALA A 117 2.86 25.78 -16.61
N TYR A 118 2.07 25.39 -15.61
CA TYR A 118 2.59 24.70 -14.42
C TYR A 118 2.99 23.27 -14.76
N GLU A 119 2.13 22.54 -15.46
CA GLU A 119 2.38 21.17 -15.90
C GLU A 119 3.60 21.09 -16.83
N LYS A 120 3.71 22.02 -17.78
CA LYS A 120 4.89 22.14 -18.66
C LYS A 120 6.17 22.43 -17.88
N LEU A 121 6.08 23.25 -16.82
CA LEU A 121 7.22 23.51 -15.96
C LEU A 121 7.64 22.23 -15.20
N VAL A 122 6.68 21.51 -14.62
CA VAL A 122 6.95 20.24 -13.91
C VAL A 122 7.64 19.25 -14.83
N GLU A 123 7.11 19.06 -16.05
CA GLU A 123 7.69 18.18 -17.06
C GLU A 123 9.14 18.57 -17.39
N LYS A 124 9.39 19.86 -17.63
CA LYS A 124 10.75 20.38 -17.88
C LYS A 124 11.71 20.06 -16.72
N LEU A 125 11.25 20.19 -15.49
CA LEU A 125 12.09 19.94 -14.30
C LEU A 125 12.35 18.45 -14.09
N LEU A 126 11.35 17.59 -14.28
CA LEU A 126 11.49 16.13 -14.18
C LEU A 126 12.41 15.56 -15.26
N ALA A 127 12.36 16.11 -16.49
CA ALA A 127 13.21 15.70 -17.60
C ALA A 127 14.70 16.13 -17.44
N SER A 128 15.01 17.02 -16.49
CA SER A 128 16.38 17.49 -16.26
C SER A 128 17.21 16.44 -15.49
N PRO A 129 18.49 16.22 -15.86
CA PRO A 129 19.40 15.36 -15.09
C PRO A 129 19.50 15.72 -13.61
N ARG A 130 19.34 17.02 -13.28
CA ARG A 130 19.34 17.54 -11.90
C ARG A 130 18.31 16.88 -10.99
N TYR A 131 17.17 16.46 -11.54
CA TYR A 131 16.18 15.72 -10.78
C TYR A 131 16.74 14.37 -10.31
N GLY A 132 17.38 13.63 -11.23
CA GLY A 132 18.05 12.37 -10.90
C GLY A 132 19.20 12.57 -9.91
N GLU A 133 20.04 13.59 -10.11
CA GLU A 133 21.12 13.95 -9.19
C GLU A 133 20.60 14.25 -7.78
N ARG A 134 19.50 15.00 -7.66
CA ARG A 134 18.90 15.34 -6.36
C ARG A 134 18.47 14.07 -5.60
N TRP A 135 17.80 13.15 -6.30
CA TRP A 135 17.29 11.91 -5.72
C TRP A 135 18.40 10.90 -5.40
N ALA A 136 19.44 10.80 -6.23
CA ALA A 136 20.56 9.90 -6.00
C ALA A 136 21.27 10.16 -4.66
N ARG A 137 21.27 11.40 -4.16
CA ARG A 137 21.82 11.74 -2.82
C ARG A 137 21.12 11.04 -1.65
N HIS A 138 19.91 10.51 -1.83
CA HIS A 138 19.25 9.72 -0.78
C HIS A 138 19.78 8.29 -0.70
N TRP A 139 20.53 7.85 -1.71
CA TRP A 139 21.05 6.48 -1.83
C TRP A 139 22.58 6.40 -1.88
N LEU A 140 23.26 7.51 -2.14
CA LEU A 140 24.73 7.68 -2.08
C LEU A 140 25.14 8.32 -0.76
#